data_AF-A0ABD5REC7-F1
#
_entry.id   AF-A0ABD5REC7-F1
#
_cell.length_a   1.000
_cell.length_b   1.000
_cell.length_c   1.000
_cell.angle_alpha   90.00
_cell.angle_beta   90.00
_cell.angle_gamma   90.00
#
_symmetry.space_group_name_H-M   'P 1'
#
loop_
_entity.id
_entity.type
_entity.pdbx_description
1 polymer ?
#
loop_
_entity_poly.entity_id
_entity_poly.type
_entity_poly.pdbx_seq_one_letter_code
_entity_poly.pdbx_strand_id
1 'polypeptide(L)'
;MTALPRPTARTRLVLAFAALAALVALSGCSAAGSLSLDPMESDAQIGEEATRDLSRIGGPDVEGTETRDALARLTSEESVVIDNRTRPPVDPDRPVLMDGAVYDLNWTVAAEREVPSATLEVDYNATDTDAETVRFENLPPADQRALDGLLRETSRRVEGPEIGGSVIYDRPEESVLLGTETLVVRDGQEYLVTAERAGTQTVSDYRYTATRLGSASEYGASLRTEYAFDLGTVSPDERSILRKATGDDYYAESDSDEAFGRLAERFRAHEGVVEREVSGEWLVRWDGQLYYADLRYGGFVN
;
A
#
# COMPACT_ATOMS: atom_id res chain seq x y z
N MET A 1 -26.90 43.34 24.74
CA MET A 1 -26.47 42.16 25.51
C MET A 1 -27.70 41.29 25.73
N THR A 2 -27.88 40.26 24.91
CA THR A 2 -29.04 39.36 24.97
C THR A 2 -28.55 38.02 25.50
N ALA A 3 -28.99 37.63 26.69
CA ALA A 3 -28.56 36.41 27.36
C ALA A 3 -29.22 35.18 26.72
N LEU A 4 -28.40 34.18 26.37
CA LEU A 4 -28.89 32.88 25.91
C LEU A 4 -29.53 32.10 27.08
N PRO A 5 -30.66 31.42 26.87
CA PRO A 5 -31.33 30.66 27.92
C PRO A 5 -30.53 29.39 28.31
N ARG A 6 -30.47 29.12 29.62
CA ARG A 6 -29.83 27.91 30.16
C ARG A 6 -30.76 26.69 29.97
N PRO A 7 -30.27 25.57 29.41
CA PRO A 7 -31.07 24.37 29.20
C PRO A 7 -31.43 23.68 30.53
N THR A 8 -32.68 23.25 30.65
CA THR A 8 -33.24 22.59 31.83
C THR A 8 -32.78 21.12 31.94
N ALA A 9 -32.89 20.53 33.13
CA ALA A 9 -32.37 19.18 33.43
C ALA A 9 -32.93 18.06 32.53
N ARG A 10 -34.15 18.21 31.99
CA ARG A 10 -34.75 17.27 31.03
C ARG A 10 -34.08 17.32 29.65
N THR A 11 -33.63 18.49 29.20
CA THR A 11 -32.90 18.65 27.93
C THR A 11 -31.50 18.03 28.01
N ARG A 12 -30.86 18.08 29.19
CA ARG A 12 -29.55 17.44 29.43
C ARG A 12 -29.61 15.91 29.39
N LEU A 13 -30.73 15.30 29.81
CA LEU A 13 -30.89 13.85 29.82
C LEU A 13 -31.12 13.28 28.41
N VAL A 14 -31.85 14.01 27.55
CA VAL A 14 -32.10 13.63 26.15
C VAL A 14 -30.84 13.80 25.29
N LEU A 15 -30.03 14.84 25.55
CA LEU A 15 -28.73 15.05 24.91
C LEU A 15 -27.69 14.00 25.32
N ALA A 16 -27.72 13.52 26.57
CA ALA A 16 -26.81 12.46 27.04
C ALA A 16 -27.11 11.10 26.40
N PHE A 17 -28.39 10.78 26.13
CA PHE A 17 -28.76 9.54 25.42
C PHE A 17 -28.46 9.60 23.92
N ALA A 18 -28.61 10.76 23.28
CA ALA A 18 -28.23 10.96 21.87
C ALA A 18 -26.71 10.91 21.68
N ALA A 19 -25.92 11.41 22.64
CA ALA A 19 -24.46 11.31 22.59
C ALA A 19 -23.96 9.86 22.76
N LEU A 20 -24.64 9.03 23.56
CA LEU A 20 -24.27 7.62 23.73
C LEU A 20 -24.64 6.76 22.50
N ALA A 21 -25.74 7.10 21.80
CA ALA A 21 -26.09 6.45 20.53
C ALA A 21 -25.19 6.90 19.36
N ALA A 22 -24.65 8.12 19.40
CA ALA A 22 -23.70 8.61 18.40
C ALA A 22 -22.26 8.07 18.61
N LEU A 23 -21.91 7.64 19.82
CA LEU A 23 -20.60 7.04 20.12
C LEU A 23 -20.45 5.61 19.59
N VAL A 24 -21.55 4.88 19.32
CA VAL A 24 -21.50 3.55 18.66
C VAL A 24 -21.32 3.68 17.14
N ALA A 25 -21.64 4.83 16.55
CA ALA A 25 -21.50 5.06 15.11
C ALA A 25 -20.09 5.54 14.69
N LEU A 26 -19.16 5.71 15.65
CA LEU A 26 -17.81 6.25 15.40
C LEU A 26 -16.68 5.27 15.72
N SER A 27 -16.97 4.09 16.28
CA SER A 27 -16.09 2.95 16.08
C SER A 27 -16.40 2.41 14.70
N GLY A 28 -15.54 2.62 13.72
CA GLY A 28 -15.56 1.80 12.52
C GLY A 28 -15.46 0.35 12.98
N CYS A 29 -16.58 -0.36 13.00
CA CYS A 29 -16.62 -1.78 13.26
C CYS A 29 -15.78 -2.44 12.17
N SER A 30 -14.56 -2.84 12.49
CA SER A 30 -13.88 -3.84 11.67
C SER A 30 -14.79 -5.07 11.69
N ALA A 31 -15.40 -5.37 10.56
CA ALA A 31 -16.23 -6.57 10.42
C ALA A 31 -15.43 -7.80 10.90
N ALA A 32 -16.11 -8.75 11.55
CA ALA A 32 -15.48 -9.98 12.03
C ALA A 32 -14.91 -10.82 10.88
N GLY A 33 -15.48 -10.65 9.69
CA GLY A 33 -14.99 -11.21 8.44
C GLY A 33 -15.63 -10.51 7.24
N SER A 34 -15.10 -10.78 6.05
CA SER A 34 -15.67 -10.31 4.79
C SER A 34 -15.53 -11.36 3.69
N LEU A 35 -16.41 -11.33 2.71
CA LEU A 35 -16.35 -12.15 1.51
C LEU A 35 -16.74 -11.31 0.30
N SER A 36 -15.88 -11.28 -0.71
CA SER A 36 -16.18 -10.83 -2.08
C SER A 36 -16.15 -12.02 -3.04
N LEU A 37 -16.96 -11.99 -4.09
CA LEU A 37 -16.99 -12.97 -5.16
C LEU A 37 -17.04 -12.29 -6.53
N ASP A 38 -15.90 -12.28 -7.22
CA ASP A 38 -15.80 -11.73 -8.56
C ASP A 38 -16.02 -12.83 -9.61
N PRO A 39 -17.04 -12.73 -10.48
CA PRO A 39 -17.31 -13.75 -11.48
C PRO A 39 -16.21 -13.79 -12.54
N MET A 40 -15.67 -14.97 -12.79
CA MET A 40 -14.62 -15.20 -13.78
C MET A 40 -15.21 -15.77 -15.06
N GLU A 41 -15.14 -15.01 -16.15
CA GLU A 41 -15.65 -15.37 -17.48
C GLU A 41 -14.60 -16.09 -18.35
N SER A 42 -13.32 -15.98 -17.98
CA SER A 42 -12.23 -16.59 -18.75
C SER A 42 -11.00 -16.92 -17.89
N ASP A 43 -10.17 -17.83 -18.39
CA ASP A 43 -8.87 -18.16 -17.78
C ASP A 43 -7.92 -16.96 -17.79
N ALA A 44 -8.05 -16.03 -18.74
CA ALA A 44 -7.26 -14.79 -18.74
C ALA A 44 -7.59 -13.90 -17.53
N GLN A 45 -8.87 -13.72 -17.21
CA GLN A 45 -9.30 -12.94 -16.04
C GLN A 45 -8.79 -13.56 -14.73
N ILE A 46 -8.80 -14.88 -14.61
CA ILE A 46 -8.23 -15.57 -13.45
C ILE A 46 -6.73 -15.24 -13.31
N GLY A 47 -5.99 -15.33 -14.42
CA GLY A 47 -4.57 -15.03 -14.43
C GLY A 47 -4.26 -13.56 -14.12
N GLU A 48 -5.07 -12.63 -14.62
CA GLU A 48 -4.94 -11.21 -14.32
C GLU A 48 -5.21 -10.91 -12.83
N GLU A 49 -6.32 -11.44 -12.29
CA GLU A 49 -6.71 -11.22 -10.89
C GLU A 49 -5.69 -11.82 -9.90
N ALA A 50 -5.14 -12.99 -10.23
CA ALA A 50 -4.13 -13.65 -9.40
C ALA A 50 -2.72 -13.01 -9.47
N THR A 51 -2.54 -11.92 -10.22
CA THR A 51 -1.23 -11.29 -10.44
C THR A 51 -1.22 -9.83 -9.99
N ARG A 52 -0.01 -9.30 -9.76
CA ARG A 52 0.17 -7.84 -9.67
C ARG A 52 0.46 -7.28 -11.05
N ASP A 53 -0.27 -6.23 -11.42
CA ASP A 53 0.04 -5.43 -12.61
C ASP A 53 1.28 -4.58 -12.35
N LEU A 54 2.36 -4.77 -13.14
CA LEU A 54 3.60 -4.01 -13.01
C LEU A 54 3.35 -2.51 -13.09
N SER A 55 2.37 -2.05 -13.87
CA SER A 55 2.07 -0.62 -14.02
C SER A 55 1.59 0.03 -12.72
N ARG A 56 1.17 -0.78 -11.74
CA ARG A 56 0.71 -0.35 -10.41
C ARG A 56 1.79 -0.51 -9.32
N ILE A 57 2.97 -1.01 -9.67
CA ILE A 57 4.09 -1.22 -8.75
C ILE A 57 4.95 0.04 -8.68
N GLY A 58 5.28 0.49 -7.47
CA GLY A 58 6.02 1.73 -7.25
C GLY A 58 5.15 2.94 -7.60
N GLY A 59 5.02 3.90 -6.69
CA GLY A 59 4.12 5.04 -6.83
C GLY A 59 4.29 5.83 -8.14
N PRO A 60 3.46 6.87 -8.37
CA PRO A 60 3.58 7.71 -9.58
C PRO A 60 4.85 8.58 -9.58
N ASP A 61 5.71 8.46 -8.58
CA ASP A 61 6.96 9.20 -8.44
C ASP A 61 8.06 8.67 -9.38
N VAL A 62 9.16 9.41 -9.42
CA VAL A 62 10.32 9.09 -10.26
C VAL A 62 10.88 7.72 -9.89
N GLU A 63 11.02 7.44 -8.58
CA GLU A 63 11.53 6.16 -8.08
C GLU A 63 10.65 4.97 -8.49
N GLY A 64 9.32 5.11 -8.39
CA GLY A 64 8.39 4.09 -8.86
C GLY A 64 8.50 3.86 -10.36
N THR A 65 8.72 4.93 -11.14
CA THR A 65 8.88 4.84 -12.59
C THR A 65 10.19 4.16 -12.99
N GLU A 66 11.31 4.54 -12.38
CA GLU A 66 12.61 3.87 -12.59
C GLU A 66 12.55 2.38 -12.23
N THR A 67 11.85 2.05 -11.14
CA THR A 67 11.66 0.65 -10.72
C THR A 67 10.89 -0.14 -11.77
N ARG A 68 9.78 0.41 -12.29
CA ARG A 68 8.98 -0.23 -13.34
C ARG A 68 9.78 -0.43 -14.62
N ASP A 69 10.49 0.60 -15.06
CA ASP A 69 11.32 0.54 -16.26
C ASP A 69 12.46 -0.48 -16.12
N ALA A 70 13.08 -0.58 -14.93
CA ALA A 70 14.08 -1.59 -14.66
C ALA A 70 13.49 -3.00 -14.72
N LEU A 71 12.35 -3.26 -14.08
CA LEU A 71 11.73 -4.58 -14.06
C LEU A 71 11.18 -5.00 -15.42
N ALA A 72 10.66 -4.08 -16.23
CA ALA A 72 10.18 -4.38 -17.57
C ALA A 72 11.27 -5.00 -18.47
N ARG A 73 12.54 -4.68 -18.24
CA ARG A 73 13.66 -5.28 -18.99
C ARG A 73 13.85 -6.77 -18.74
N LEU A 74 13.34 -7.32 -17.64
CA LEU A 74 13.36 -8.76 -17.33
C LEU A 74 12.59 -9.63 -18.34
N THR A 75 11.79 -9.01 -19.21
CA THR A 75 11.16 -9.71 -20.35
C THR A 75 12.17 -10.13 -21.43
N SER A 76 13.37 -9.53 -21.43
CA SER A 76 14.43 -9.77 -22.41
C SER A 76 15.82 -9.98 -21.80
N GLU A 77 16.03 -9.56 -20.55
CA GLU A 77 17.25 -9.72 -19.79
C GLU A 77 17.10 -10.83 -18.73
N GLU A 78 18.19 -11.58 -18.47
CA GLU A 78 18.19 -12.64 -17.44
C GLU A 78 18.05 -12.06 -16.02
N SER A 79 18.63 -10.88 -15.78
CA SER A 79 18.56 -10.21 -14.49
C SER A 79 18.76 -8.71 -14.65
N VAL A 80 18.18 -7.93 -13.73
CA VAL A 80 18.40 -6.49 -13.62
C VAL A 80 18.85 -6.15 -12.20
N VAL A 81 19.63 -5.09 -12.05
CA VAL A 81 20.04 -4.59 -10.73
C VAL A 81 19.37 -3.24 -10.50
N ILE A 82 18.72 -3.09 -9.36
CA ILE A 82 18.24 -1.80 -8.86
C ILE A 82 19.10 -1.45 -7.65
N ASP A 83 19.91 -0.41 -7.80
CA ASP A 83 20.91 -0.02 -6.82
C ASP A 83 20.36 0.93 -5.76
N ASN A 84 21.12 1.03 -4.67
CA ASN A 84 20.96 2.07 -3.65
C ASN A 84 19.58 2.14 -2.97
N ARG A 85 19.06 0.99 -2.53
CA ARG A 85 17.79 0.92 -1.82
C ARG A 85 17.98 0.42 -0.40
N THR A 86 17.20 0.94 0.54
CA THR A 86 17.21 0.46 1.94
C THR A 86 16.42 -0.82 2.14
N ARG A 87 15.63 -1.20 1.15
CA ARG A 87 14.78 -2.39 1.09
C ARG A 87 14.55 -2.76 -0.38
N PRO A 88 14.22 -4.01 -0.72
CA PRO A 88 13.84 -4.37 -2.08
C PRO A 88 12.69 -3.47 -2.55
N PRO A 89 12.82 -2.76 -3.69
CA PRO A 89 11.75 -1.91 -4.22
C PRO A 89 10.45 -2.65 -4.45
N VAL A 90 10.57 -3.92 -4.84
CA VAL A 90 9.46 -4.81 -5.12
C VAL A 90 9.74 -6.13 -4.43
N ASP A 91 8.85 -6.51 -3.51
CA ASP A 91 8.83 -7.82 -2.89
C ASP A 91 7.42 -8.39 -3.11
N PRO A 92 7.20 -9.03 -4.28
CA PRO A 92 5.86 -9.35 -4.69
C PRO A 92 5.39 -10.62 -3.98
N ASP A 93 4.24 -10.54 -3.31
CA ASP A 93 3.60 -11.68 -2.65
C ASP A 93 2.90 -12.65 -3.63
N ARG A 94 3.03 -12.38 -4.94
CA ARG A 94 2.44 -13.12 -6.05
C ARG A 94 3.14 -12.78 -7.37
N PRO A 95 2.95 -13.58 -8.43
CA PRO A 95 3.51 -13.27 -9.74
C PRO A 95 3.06 -11.92 -10.31
N VAL A 96 3.86 -11.37 -11.22
CA VAL A 96 3.64 -10.06 -11.85
C VAL A 96 3.26 -10.24 -13.32
N LEU A 97 2.27 -9.48 -13.78
CA LEU A 97 1.89 -9.39 -15.19
C LEU A 97 2.72 -8.30 -15.87
N MET A 98 3.51 -8.70 -16.87
CA MET A 98 4.36 -7.83 -17.69
C MET A 98 4.18 -8.18 -19.17
N ASP A 99 3.82 -7.20 -20.01
CA ASP A 99 3.62 -7.39 -21.45
C ASP A 99 2.71 -8.58 -21.82
N GLY A 100 1.65 -8.79 -21.03
CA GLY A 100 0.66 -9.87 -21.24
C GLY A 100 1.13 -11.28 -20.84
N ALA A 101 2.33 -11.39 -20.26
CA ALA A 101 2.86 -12.63 -19.71
C ALA A 101 3.05 -12.53 -18.19
N VAL A 102 2.86 -13.66 -17.51
CA VAL A 102 3.00 -13.77 -16.06
C VAL A 102 4.42 -14.23 -15.74
N TYR A 103 5.03 -13.56 -14.77
CA TYR A 103 6.39 -13.85 -14.31
C TYR A 103 6.43 -13.98 -12.80
N ASP A 104 7.10 -15.02 -12.33
CA ASP A 104 7.53 -15.11 -10.95
C ASP A 104 8.82 -14.30 -10.76
N LEU A 105 8.79 -13.31 -9.87
CA LEU A 105 9.91 -12.43 -9.62
C LEU A 105 10.64 -12.88 -8.35
N ASN A 106 11.96 -13.03 -8.47
CA ASN A 106 12.81 -13.28 -7.32
C ASN A 106 13.93 -12.24 -7.27
N TRP A 107 14.37 -11.92 -6.06
CA TRP A 107 15.46 -10.97 -5.84
C TRP A 107 16.50 -11.51 -4.87
N THR A 108 17.72 -11.01 -5.02
CA THR A 108 18.84 -11.27 -4.10
C THR A 108 19.61 -9.98 -3.87
N VAL A 109 20.24 -9.88 -2.70
CA VAL A 109 21.18 -8.79 -2.42
C VAL A 109 22.46 -9.04 -3.20
N ALA A 110 22.77 -8.16 -4.15
CA ALA A 110 23.96 -8.23 -4.99
C ALA A 110 25.16 -7.52 -4.34
N ALA A 111 24.91 -6.41 -3.64
CA ALA A 111 25.90 -5.65 -2.90
C ALA A 111 25.22 -4.92 -1.73
N GLU A 112 26.01 -4.59 -0.70
CA GLU A 112 25.59 -3.75 0.42
C GLU A 112 26.70 -2.76 0.74
N ARG A 113 26.31 -1.56 1.17
CA ARG A 113 27.24 -0.51 1.60
C ARG A 113 26.59 0.41 2.62
N GLU A 114 27.42 0.97 3.48
CA GLU A 114 27.00 2.07 4.35
C GLU A 114 27.13 3.40 3.61
N VAL A 115 26.07 4.18 3.63
CA VAL A 115 25.99 5.51 3.02
C VAL A 115 25.59 6.54 4.07
N PRO A 116 26.15 7.76 4.02
CA PRO A 116 25.74 8.79 4.97
C PRO A 116 24.27 9.13 4.85
N SER A 117 23.62 9.28 6.00
CA SER A 117 22.23 9.68 6.11
C SER A 117 22.11 11.02 6.81
N ALA A 118 21.04 11.73 6.50
CA ALA A 118 20.68 12.98 7.14
C ALA A 118 19.18 13.04 7.44
N THR A 119 18.84 13.83 8.46
CA THR A 119 17.48 14.27 8.70
C THR A 119 17.35 15.65 8.08
N LEU A 120 16.45 15.79 7.11
CA LEU A 120 16.06 17.08 6.57
C LEU A 120 14.81 17.54 7.29
N GLU A 121 14.83 18.79 7.73
CA GLU A 121 13.71 19.48 8.33
C GLU A 121 13.45 20.75 7.51
N VAL A 122 12.18 21.01 7.19
CA VAL A 122 11.77 22.20 6.44
C VAL A 122 10.82 23.02 7.30
N ASP A 123 11.22 24.26 7.53
CA ASP A 123 10.40 25.30 8.12
C ASP A 123 9.86 26.20 6.98
N TYR A 124 8.53 26.29 6.89
CA TYR A 124 7.79 26.99 5.84
C TYR A 124 7.44 28.44 6.19
N ASN A 125 7.76 28.89 7.40
CA ASN A 125 7.44 30.23 7.87
C ASN A 125 8.61 30.93 8.54
N ALA A 126 9.81 30.38 8.44
CA ALA A 126 11.02 30.92 9.01
C ALA A 126 11.14 32.42 8.69
N THR A 127 11.16 33.21 9.75
CA THR A 127 11.46 34.64 9.70
C THR A 127 12.75 34.89 10.46
N ASP A 128 13.58 35.82 9.99
CA ASP A 128 14.78 36.27 10.71
C ASP A 128 15.90 35.20 10.77
N THR A 129 16.26 34.64 9.60
CA THR A 129 17.42 33.75 9.42
C THR A 129 18.56 34.46 8.70
N ASP A 130 19.80 34.12 9.07
CA ASP A 130 21.04 34.52 8.38
C ASP A 130 21.52 33.45 7.38
N ALA A 131 20.71 32.42 7.11
CA ALA A 131 21.07 31.31 6.24
C ALA A 131 21.34 31.74 4.79
N GLU A 132 22.27 31.05 4.13
CA GLU A 132 22.56 31.31 2.71
C GLU A 132 21.34 31.00 1.84
N THR A 133 21.02 31.89 0.91
CA THR A 133 19.88 31.72 0.01
C THR A 133 20.30 31.06 -1.30
N VAL A 134 19.65 29.94 -1.63
CA VAL A 134 19.92 29.17 -2.86
C VAL A 134 18.61 28.88 -3.59
N ARG A 135 18.59 29.04 -4.91
CA ARG A 135 17.44 28.61 -5.72
C ARG A 135 17.42 27.09 -5.82
N PHE A 136 16.24 26.48 -5.71
CA PHE A 136 16.08 25.02 -5.82
C PHE A 136 16.70 24.46 -7.10
N GLU A 137 16.52 25.13 -8.24
CA GLU A 137 17.06 24.69 -9.53
C GLU A 137 18.59 24.70 -9.60
N ASN A 138 19.24 25.45 -8.71
CA ASN A 138 20.70 25.56 -8.62
C ASN A 138 21.30 24.55 -7.63
N LEU A 139 20.46 23.85 -6.85
CA LEU A 139 20.95 22.83 -5.94
C LEU A 139 21.57 21.66 -6.72
N PRO A 140 22.59 20.98 -6.16
CA PRO A 140 23.06 19.71 -6.69
C PRO A 140 21.91 18.71 -6.89
N PRO A 141 21.97 17.80 -7.88
CA PRO A 141 20.90 16.83 -8.13
C PRO A 141 20.58 15.91 -6.95
N ALA A 142 21.53 15.68 -6.03
CA ALA A 142 21.29 14.93 -4.79
C ALA A 142 20.40 15.73 -3.83
N ASP A 143 20.68 17.01 -3.66
CA ASP A 143 19.91 17.92 -2.79
C ASP A 143 18.52 18.18 -3.37
N GLN A 144 18.40 18.32 -4.69
CA GLN A 144 17.09 18.46 -5.34
C GLN A 144 16.20 17.22 -5.09
N ARG A 145 16.76 16.01 -5.24
CA ARG A 145 16.03 14.76 -4.95
C ARG A 145 15.69 14.62 -3.47
N ALA A 146 16.61 14.97 -2.57
CA ALA A 146 16.39 14.92 -1.12
C ALA A 146 15.25 15.84 -0.66
N LEU A 147 15.08 16.98 -1.34
CA LEU A 147 14.01 17.94 -1.08
C LEU A 147 12.74 17.68 -1.89
N ASP A 148 12.78 16.75 -2.83
CA ASP A 148 11.63 16.41 -3.65
C ASP A 148 10.55 15.74 -2.77
N GLY A 149 9.31 16.22 -2.87
CA GLY A 149 8.23 15.84 -1.96
C GLY A 149 8.24 16.50 -0.57
N LEU A 150 9.36 17.09 -0.12
CA LEU A 150 9.42 17.89 1.11
C LEU A 150 9.01 19.35 0.86
N LEU A 151 9.37 19.93 -0.28
CA LEU A 151 8.98 21.32 -0.62
C LEU A 151 7.59 21.35 -1.28
N ARG A 152 6.55 21.50 -0.45
CA ARG A 152 5.14 21.55 -0.88
C ARG A 152 4.42 22.76 -0.29
N GLU A 153 3.37 23.22 -0.96
CA GLU A 153 2.49 24.22 -0.36
C GLU A 153 1.78 23.61 0.86
N THR A 154 1.88 24.30 2.01
CA THR A 154 1.17 23.94 3.24
C THR A 154 0.47 25.16 3.82
N SER A 155 -0.74 24.94 4.33
CA SER A 155 -1.51 25.93 5.10
C SER A 155 -1.19 25.90 6.59
N ARG A 156 -0.47 24.87 7.06
CA ARG A 156 0.02 24.80 8.44
C ARG A 156 1.37 25.50 8.50
N ARG A 157 1.39 26.66 9.16
CA ARG A 157 2.58 27.45 9.46
C ARG A 157 2.62 27.63 10.97
N VAL A 158 3.50 26.91 11.64
CA VAL A 158 3.70 26.97 13.10
C VAL A 158 5.17 27.28 13.38
N GLU A 159 5.50 27.74 14.57
CA GLU A 159 6.91 28.02 14.89
C GLU A 159 7.73 26.71 14.89
N GLY A 160 8.79 26.67 14.08
CA GLY A 160 9.69 25.52 13.90
C GLY A 160 9.29 24.58 12.74
N PRO A 161 10.10 23.54 12.47
CA PRO A 161 9.92 22.71 11.28
C PRO A 161 8.57 22.01 11.22
N GLU A 162 7.86 22.15 10.09
CA GLU A 162 6.56 21.51 9.91
C GLU A 162 6.61 20.17 9.20
N ILE A 163 7.73 19.85 8.54
CA ILE A 163 7.97 18.56 7.93
C ILE A 163 9.43 18.18 8.10
N GLY A 164 9.69 16.87 8.25
CA GLY A 164 11.01 16.34 8.11
C GLY A 164 11.00 14.93 7.53
N GLY A 165 12.17 14.48 7.09
CA GLY A 165 12.37 13.16 6.52
C GLY A 165 13.83 12.74 6.63
N SER A 166 14.05 11.43 6.72
CA SER A 166 15.41 10.89 6.59
C SER A 166 15.71 10.71 5.11
N VAL A 167 16.89 11.15 4.68
CA VAL A 167 17.39 10.98 3.32
C VAL A 167 18.77 10.36 3.35
N ILE A 168 19.12 9.74 2.23
CA ILE A 168 20.40 9.11 2.00
C ILE A 168 21.17 9.91 0.96
N TYR A 169 22.46 10.10 1.21
CA TYR A 169 23.37 10.74 0.28
C TYR A 169 24.41 9.75 -0.21
N ASP A 170 24.34 9.40 -1.50
CA ASP A 170 25.35 8.57 -2.16
C ASP A 170 26.71 9.24 -2.26
N ARG A 171 26.67 10.55 -2.52
CA ARG A 171 27.81 11.44 -2.71
C ARG A 171 27.63 12.65 -1.79
N PRO A 172 27.76 12.46 -0.46
CA PRO A 172 27.54 13.53 0.53
C PRO A 172 28.48 14.72 0.33
N GLU A 173 29.64 14.53 -0.30
CA GLU A 173 30.59 15.57 -0.66
C GLU A 173 30.07 16.53 -1.74
N GLU A 174 29.03 16.13 -2.49
CA GLU A 174 28.40 16.98 -3.50
C GLU A 174 27.21 17.78 -2.95
N SER A 175 26.77 17.49 -1.73
CA SER A 175 25.66 18.22 -1.09
C SER A 175 26.14 19.57 -0.55
N VAL A 176 25.32 20.60 -0.76
CA VAL A 176 25.48 21.91 -0.12
C VAL A 176 24.56 22.07 1.10
N LEU A 177 23.60 21.16 1.28
CA LEU A 177 22.67 21.15 2.42
C LEU A 177 23.27 20.44 3.65
N LEU A 178 24.10 19.42 3.45
CA LEU A 178 24.54 18.55 4.54
C LEU A 178 25.32 19.25 5.66
N GLY A 179 24.72 19.30 6.85
CA GLY A 179 25.28 19.93 8.05
C GLY A 179 25.15 21.45 8.06
N THR A 180 24.27 22.00 7.24
CA THR A 180 23.99 23.44 7.17
C THR A 180 22.50 23.73 7.37
N GLU A 181 22.22 25.00 7.66
CA GLU A 181 20.92 25.61 7.50
C GLU A 181 20.95 26.44 6.21
N THR A 182 19.99 26.27 5.32
CA THR A 182 19.96 26.91 3.98
C THR A 182 18.56 27.38 3.64
N LEU A 183 18.43 28.61 3.15
CA LEU A 183 17.15 29.14 2.68
C LEU A 183 16.96 28.79 1.20
N VAL A 184 16.12 27.79 0.92
CA VAL A 184 15.85 27.31 -0.44
C VAL A 184 14.67 28.05 -1.04
N VAL A 185 14.83 28.59 -2.25
CA VAL A 185 13.76 29.28 -2.99
C VAL A 185 13.23 28.39 -4.11
N ARG A 186 11.94 28.04 -4.07
CA ARG A 186 11.24 27.29 -5.13
C ARG A 186 9.91 27.97 -5.43
N ASP A 187 9.62 28.21 -6.71
CA ASP A 187 8.38 28.87 -7.16
C ASP A 187 8.08 30.23 -6.48
N GLY A 188 9.14 30.95 -6.08
CA GLY A 188 9.04 32.24 -5.40
C GLY A 188 8.60 32.15 -3.94
N GLN A 189 8.58 30.96 -3.34
CA GLN A 189 8.44 30.72 -1.92
C GLN A 189 9.80 30.36 -1.31
N GLU A 190 10.03 30.78 -0.07
CA GLU A 190 11.25 30.52 0.69
C GLU A 190 10.99 29.44 1.73
N TYR A 191 11.93 28.51 1.87
CA TYR A 191 11.86 27.35 2.75
C TYR A 191 13.19 27.26 3.50
N LEU A 192 13.16 27.36 4.82
CA LEU A 192 14.37 27.16 5.61
C LEU A 192 14.58 25.65 5.78
N VAL A 193 15.68 25.16 5.24
CA VAL A 193 16.04 23.74 5.26
C VAL A 193 17.21 23.55 6.21
N THR A 194 17.01 22.68 7.19
CA THR A 194 18.08 22.20 8.07
C THR A 194 18.35 20.75 7.73
N ALA A 195 19.60 20.41 7.37
CA ALA A 195 19.98 19.02 7.12
C ALA A 195 21.02 18.55 8.14
N GLU A 196 20.56 17.88 9.18
CA GLU A 196 21.42 17.33 10.22
C GLU A 196 21.96 15.96 9.82
N ARG A 197 23.28 15.72 9.99
CA ARG A 197 23.86 14.39 9.75
C ARG A 197 23.33 13.41 10.80
N ALA A 198 22.68 12.34 10.34
CA ALA A 198 22.06 11.33 11.19
C ALA A 198 22.96 10.08 11.39
N GLY A 199 24.04 9.95 10.61
CA GLY A 199 24.99 8.84 10.70
C GLY A 199 25.17 8.15 9.35
N THR A 200 25.19 6.81 9.39
CA THR A 200 25.17 5.96 8.19
C THR A 200 23.89 5.13 8.15
N GLN A 201 23.47 4.76 6.95
CA GLN A 201 22.41 3.80 6.69
C GLN A 201 22.92 2.74 5.72
N THR A 202 22.49 1.49 5.91
CA THR A 202 22.78 0.43 4.95
C THR A 202 21.86 0.59 3.74
N VAL A 203 22.47 0.61 2.56
CA VAL A 203 21.79 0.47 1.27
C VAL A 203 22.32 -0.75 0.56
N SER A 204 21.45 -1.36 -0.22
CA SER A 204 21.71 -2.59 -0.94
C SER A 204 21.35 -2.43 -2.41
N ASP A 205 22.11 -3.12 -3.25
CA ASP A 205 21.79 -3.30 -4.66
C ASP A 205 21.05 -4.61 -4.80
N TYR A 206 19.84 -4.57 -5.34
CA TYR A 206 18.96 -5.73 -5.48
C TYR A 206 19.02 -6.26 -6.91
N ARG A 207 19.51 -7.49 -7.07
CA ARG A 207 19.44 -8.21 -8.34
C ARG A 207 18.11 -8.92 -8.43
N TYR A 208 17.29 -8.53 -9.39
CA TYR A 208 16.05 -9.17 -9.75
C TYR A 208 16.25 -10.15 -10.90
N THR A 209 15.48 -11.24 -10.86
CA THR A 209 15.36 -12.26 -11.90
C THR A 209 13.89 -12.58 -12.09
N ALA A 210 13.52 -13.05 -13.28
CA ALA A 210 12.15 -13.40 -13.60
C ALA A 210 12.06 -14.79 -14.23
N THR A 211 11.12 -15.60 -13.78
CA THR A 211 10.77 -16.87 -14.41
C THR A 211 9.42 -16.74 -15.08
N ARG A 212 9.36 -16.91 -16.40
CA ARG A 212 8.11 -16.83 -17.15
C ARG A 212 7.22 -18.04 -16.84
N LEU A 213 6.00 -17.78 -16.37
CA LEU A 213 4.98 -18.81 -16.07
C LEU A 213 4.01 -19.07 -17.23
N GLY A 214 3.93 -18.14 -18.19
CA GLY A 214 3.03 -18.27 -19.34
C GLY A 214 2.40 -16.94 -19.73
N SER A 215 1.42 -16.97 -20.62
CA SER A 215 0.44 -15.89 -20.76
C SER A 215 -0.53 -15.86 -19.56
N ALA A 216 -1.25 -14.76 -19.36
CA ALA A 216 -2.29 -14.69 -18.33
C ALA A 216 -3.33 -15.82 -18.48
N SER A 217 -3.72 -16.14 -19.71
CA SER A 217 -4.67 -17.24 -19.96
C SER A 217 -4.10 -18.62 -19.64
N GLU A 218 -2.83 -18.89 -19.94
CA GLU A 218 -2.20 -20.17 -19.62
C GLU A 218 -2.04 -20.33 -18.10
N TYR A 219 -1.63 -19.27 -17.42
CA TYR A 219 -1.48 -19.24 -15.96
C TYR A 219 -2.84 -19.37 -15.24
N GLY A 220 -3.87 -18.62 -15.65
CA GLY A 220 -5.19 -18.78 -15.06
C GLY A 220 -5.83 -20.13 -15.36
N ALA A 221 -5.53 -20.74 -16.51
CA ALA A 221 -5.96 -22.12 -16.79
C ALA A 221 -5.29 -23.13 -15.84
N SER A 222 -4.00 -22.96 -15.52
CA SER A 222 -3.34 -23.80 -14.51
C SER A 222 -3.95 -23.58 -13.13
N LEU A 223 -4.17 -22.33 -12.73
CA LEU A 223 -4.80 -22.01 -11.45
C LEU A 223 -6.20 -22.62 -11.33
N ARG A 224 -7.01 -22.52 -12.38
CA ARG A 224 -8.36 -23.12 -12.40
C ARG A 224 -8.31 -24.64 -12.28
N THR A 225 -7.34 -25.30 -12.91
CA THR A 225 -7.22 -26.76 -12.82
C THR A 225 -6.74 -27.22 -11.45
N GLU A 226 -5.87 -26.44 -10.80
CA GLU A 226 -5.25 -26.79 -9.53
C GLU A 226 -6.12 -26.42 -8.32
N TYR A 227 -6.67 -25.21 -8.30
CA TYR A 227 -7.29 -24.64 -7.10
C TYR A 227 -8.82 -24.57 -7.14
N ALA A 228 -9.46 -24.71 -8.31
CA ALA A 228 -10.91 -24.53 -8.38
C ALA A 228 -11.66 -25.71 -7.72
N PHE A 229 -12.53 -25.39 -6.76
CA PHE A 229 -13.36 -26.39 -6.09
C PHE A 229 -14.86 -26.06 -6.19
N ASP A 230 -15.72 -27.08 -6.09
CA ASP A 230 -17.16 -26.91 -6.04
C ASP A 230 -17.62 -26.63 -4.60
N LEU A 231 -18.31 -25.50 -4.39
CA LEU A 231 -18.83 -25.14 -3.07
C LEU A 231 -19.88 -26.14 -2.57
N GLY A 232 -20.50 -26.91 -3.48
CA GLY A 232 -21.49 -27.93 -3.15
C GLY A 232 -22.82 -27.35 -2.65
N THR A 233 -23.53 -28.11 -1.82
CA THR A 233 -24.83 -27.67 -1.29
C THR A 233 -24.63 -26.60 -0.20
N VAL A 234 -25.34 -25.48 -0.35
CA VAL A 234 -25.37 -24.36 0.59
C VAL A 234 -26.78 -24.15 1.13
N SER A 235 -26.86 -23.80 2.41
CA SER A 235 -28.10 -23.44 3.12
C SER A 235 -28.68 -22.10 2.59
N PRO A 236 -29.95 -21.78 2.91
CA PRO A 236 -30.56 -20.51 2.50
C PRO A 236 -29.78 -19.27 2.98
N ASP A 237 -29.23 -19.31 4.20
CA ASP A 237 -28.48 -18.20 4.79
C ASP A 237 -27.11 -18.03 4.13
N GLU A 238 -26.36 -19.12 3.96
CA GLU A 238 -25.10 -19.12 3.19
C GLU A 238 -25.34 -18.62 1.76
N ARG A 239 -26.44 -19.04 1.12
CA ARG A 239 -26.81 -18.54 -0.22
C ARG A 239 -27.11 -17.04 -0.23
N SER A 240 -27.64 -16.50 0.86
CA SER A 240 -27.86 -15.06 1.01
C SER A 240 -26.53 -14.30 1.05
N ILE A 241 -25.56 -14.83 1.82
CA ILE A 241 -24.19 -14.29 1.90
C ILE A 241 -23.54 -14.29 0.51
N LEU A 242 -23.52 -15.43 -0.18
CA LEU A 242 -22.88 -15.58 -1.50
C LEU A 242 -23.49 -14.64 -2.55
N ARG A 243 -24.82 -14.50 -2.57
CA ARG A 243 -25.50 -13.55 -3.48
C ARG A 243 -25.13 -12.10 -3.19
N LYS A 244 -24.98 -11.72 -1.91
CA LYS A 244 -24.53 -10.38 -1.55
C LYS A 244 -23.10 -10.19 -2.05
N ALA A 245 -22.20 -11.11 -1.70
CA ALA A 245 -20.78 -11.12 -2.08
C ALA A 245 -20.51 -11.02 -3.59
N THR A 246 -21.44 -11.46 -4.44
CA THR A 246 -21.31 -11.35 -5.91
C THR A 246 -21.60 -9.94 -6.44
N GLY A 247 -22.39 -9.13 -5.72
CA GLY A 247 -22.77 -7.78 -6.15
C GLY A 247 -22.07 -6.66 -5.37
N ASP A 248 -21.65 -6.95 -4.14
CA ASP A 248 -20.94 -6.06 -3.22
C ASP A 248 -20.27 -6.91 -2.14
N ASP A 249 -19.33 -6.36 -1.39
CA ASP A 249 -18.71 -7.08 -0.28
C ASP A 249 -19.76 -7.50 0.76
N TYR A 250 -19.72 -8.77 1.16
CA TYR A 250 -20.39 -9.20 2.39
C TYR A 250 -19.47 -8.92 3.58
N TYR A 251 -20.03 -8.38 4.66
CA TYR A 251 -19.34 -8.15 5.92
C TYR A 251 -20.09 -8.86 7.06
N ALA A 252 -19.40 -9.73 7.80
CA ALA A 252 -19.95 -10.39 8.97
C ALA A 252 -19.95 -9.41 10.17
N GLU A 253 -21.13 -9.17 10.74
CA GLU A 253 -21.29 -8.21 11.84
C GLU A 253 -20.72 -8.75 13.18
N SER A 254 -20.60 -10.08 13.31
CA SER A 254 -20.05 -10.76 14.49
C SER A 254 -19.37 -12.07 14.10
N ASP A 255 -18.39 -12.46 14.93
CA ASP A 255 -17.74 -13.78 14.96
C ASP A 255 -18.67 -14.97 15.26
N SER A 256 -19.90 -14.69 15.71
CA SER A 256 -20.95 -15.68 15.93
C SER A 256 -21.87 -15.90 14.72
N ASP A 257 -21.56 -15.30 13.57
CA ASP A 257 -22.29 -15.59 12.33
C ASP A 257 -21.97 -17.01 11.85
N GLU A 258 -22.80 -17.97 12.26
CA GLU A 258 -22.61 -19.38 11.95
C GLU A 258 -22.62 -19.68 10.45
N ALA A 259 -23.37 -18.90 9.65
CA ALA A 259 -23.45 -19.11 8.21
C ALA A 259 -22.15 -18.67 7.52
N PHE A 260 -21.62 -17.52 7.91
CA PHE A 260 -20.29 -17.08 7.45
C PHE A 260 -19.19 -18.02 7.94
N GLY A 261 -19.21 -18.43 9.21
CA GLY A 261 -18.24 -19.35 9.79
C GLY A 261 -18.15 -20.67 9.03
N ARG A 262 -19.28 -21.29 8.68
CA ARG A 262 -19.32 -22.52 7.86
C ARG A 262 -18.79 -22.32 6.44
N LEU A 263 -19.02 -21.16 5.84
CA LEU A 263 -18.39 -20.82 4.56
C LEU A 263 -16.87 -20.73 4.74
N ALA A 264 -16.40 -19.95 5.70
CA ALA A 264 -14.97 -19.79 5.97
C ALA A 264 -14.27 -21.14 6.23
N GLU A 265 -14.87 -22.03 7.01
CA GLU A 265 -14.37 -23.41 7.21
C GLU A 265 -14.30 -24.20 5.89
N ARG A 266 -15.29 -24.06 5.02
CA ARG A 266 -15.32 -24.75 3.72
C ARG A 266 -14.26 -24.25 2.76
N PHE A 267 -14.04 -22.94 2.71
CA PHE A 267 -12.94 -22.34 1.92
C PHE A 267 -11.59 -22.82 2.45
N ARG A 268 -11.37 -22.75 3.78
CA ARG A 268 -10.13 -23.21 4.43
C ARG A 268 -9.87 -24.72 4.35
N ALA A 269 -10.88 -25.52 4.02
CA ALA A 269 -10.71 -26.94 3.75
C ALA A 269 -10.13 -27.23 2.36
N HIS A 270 -9.97 -26.20 1.52
CA HIS A 270 -9.39 -26.26 0.19
C HIS A 270 -8.19 -25.32 0.09
N GLU A 271 -7.26 -25.69 -0.78
CA GLU A 271 -6.08 -24.87 -1.04
C GLU A 271 -6.48 -23.58 -1.76
N GLY A 272 -6.05 -22.44 -1.22
CA GLY A 272 -6.23 -21.12 -1.82
C GLY A 272 -5.20 -20.83 -2.90
N VAL A 273 -5.57 -19.96 -3.84
CA VAL A 273 -4.62 -19.34 -4.79
C VAL A 273 -3.61 -18.49 -4.01
N VAL A 274 -4.09 -17.81 -2.97
CA VAL A 274 -3.25 -17.10 -1.99
C VAL A 274 -3.78 -17.36 -0.59
N GLU A 275 -2.95 -17.88 0.30
CA GLU A 275 -3.32 -18.11 1.69
C GLU A 275 -2.54 -17.19 2.63
N ARG A 276 -3.26 -16.62 3.59
CA ARG A 276 -2.69 -15.81 4.68
C ARG A 276 -3.31 -16.29 5.99
N GLU A 277 -2.72 -15.88 7.11
CA GLU A 277 -3.12 -16.37 8.43
C GLU A 277 -4.62 -16.18 8.73
N VAL A 278 -5.18 -15.02 8.34
CA VAL A 278 -6.56 -14.61 8.66
C VAL A 278 -7.39 -14.23 7.43
N SER A 279 -6.89 -14.55 6.23
CA SER A 279 -7.52 -14.20 4.96
C SER A 279 -6.94 -15.01 3.82
N GLY A 280 -7.56 -14.98 2.64
CA GLY A 280 -6.98 -15.56 1.45
C GLY A 280 -7.84 -15.34 0.22
N GLU A 281 -7.42 -15.97 -0.86
CA GLU A 281 -8.04 -15.88 -2.17
C GLU A 281 -8.25 -17.29 -2.73
N TRP A 282 -9.46 -17.59 -3.21
CA TRP A 282 -9.84 -18.92 -3.70
C TRP A 282 -10.54 -18.88 -5.05
N LEU A 283 -10.46 -19.98 -5.79
CA LEU A 283 -11.29 -20.22 -6.97
C LEU A 283 -12.43 -21.17 -6.59
N VAL A 284 -13.67 -20.69 -6.71
CA VAL A 284 -14.84 -21.43 -6.24
C VAL A 284 -15.93 -21.50 -7.31
N ARG A 285 -16.48 -22.69 -7.52
CA ARG A 285 -17.66 -22.90 -8.35
C ARG A 285 -18.92 -22.89 -7.50
N TRP A 286 -19.83 -22.00 -7.86
CA TRP A 286 -21.13 -21.88 -7.22
C TRP A 286 -22.18 -21.48 -8.26
N ASP A 287 -23.36 -22.10 -8.20
CA ASP A 287 -24.46 -21.89 -9.16
C ASP A 287 -24.07 -22.02 -10.65
N GLY A 288 -23.12 -22.92 -10.95
CA GLY A 288 -22.62 -23.16 -12.31
C GLY A 288 -21.63 -22.11 -12.83
N GLN A 289 -21.33 -21.08 -12.03
CA GLN A 289 -20.37 -20.01 -12.35
C GLN A 289 -19.09 -20.21 -11.53
N LEU A 290 -17.95 -19.80 -12.09
CA LEU A 290 -16.67 -19.74 -11.37
C LEU A 290 -16.45 -18.32 -10.84
N TYR A 291 -15.96 -18.22 -9.61
CA TYR A 291 -15.66 -16.96 -8.94
C TYR A 291 -14.23 -16.97 -8.40
N TYR A 292 -13.60 -15.79 -8.43
CA TYR A 292 -12.44 -15.48 -7.60
C TYR A 292 -12.96 -14.87 -6.30
N ALA A 293 -12.59 -15.46 -5.17
CA ALA A 293 -13.14 -15.12 -3.87
C ALA A 293 -12.05 -14.53 -2.97
N ASP A 294 -12.22 -13.29 -2.50
CA ASP A 294 -11.43 -12.74 -1.38
C ASP A 294 -12.21 -12.95 -0.08
N LEU A 295 -11.62 -13.71 0.84
CA LEU A 295 -12.22 -14.01 2.14
C LEU A 295 -11.30 -13.54 3.25
N ARG A 296 -11.85 -12.75 4.19
CA ARG A 296 -11.23 -12.42 5.47
C ARG A 296 -12.04 -13.06 6.58
N TYR A 297 -11.38 -13.80 7.47
CA TYR A 297 -12.04 -14.59 8.51
C TYR A 297 -11.37 -14.44 9.88
N GLY A 298 -10.60 -13.36 10.10
CA GLY A 298 -9.85 -13.14 11.34
C GLY A 298 -10.67 -13.23 12.62
N GLY A 299 -11.93 -12.78 12.61
CA GLY A 299 -12.83 -12.91 13.77
C GLY A 299 -13.33 -14.34 14.02
N PHE A 300 -13.13 -15.26 13.08
CA PHE A 300 -13.60 -16.65 13.14
C PHE A 300 -12.48 -17.65 13.44
N VAL A 301 -11.25 -17.18 13.65
CA VAL A 301 -10.10 -18.00 14.06
C VAL A 301 -9.68 -17.60 15.48
N ASN A 302 -9.82 -18.55 16.41
CA ASN A 302 -9.32 -18.47 17.79
C ASN A 302 -8.19 -19.48 17.99
#